data_AF-I2CRK9-F1
#
_entry.id   AF-I2CRK9-F1
#
_cell.length_a   1.000
_cell.length_b   1.000
_cell.length_c   1.000
_cell.angle_alpha   90.00
_cell.angle_beta   90.00
_cell.angle_gamma   90.00
#
_symmetry.space_group_name_H-M   'P 1'
#
loop_
_entity.id
_entity.type
_entity.pdbx_description
1 polymer ?
#
loop_
_entity_poly.entity_id
_entity_poly.type
_entity_poly.pdbx_seq_one_letter_code
_entity_poly.pdbx_strand_id
1 'polypeptide(L)'
;RERALSGLPVTFKVGLNETRSASVKDLREKGGQHLIVLAAPKGELADALFGARVGKTLFAKNNVMIAPFVIQGGNDKTGEEAIGVKGFGGMSDKATGMKEAMIDSEAYVAKPADSASWATYIDEELEDAVRQGNEKARNTGIGIVMRKDGSIIRRGVGQPDWKEVVAELTGAKGTSEFGDAYVPPIGAGGGKGGKKKRKKG
;
A
#
# COMPACT_ATOMS: atom_id res chain seq x y z
N ARG A 1 -13.41 0.51 -7.21
CA ARG A 1 -12.19 0.84 -6.43
C ARG A 1 -10.93 0.27 -7.06
N GLU A 2 -10.75 -1.06 -7.14
CA GLU A 2 -9.53 -1.67 -7.73
C GLU A 2 -9.23 -1.23 -9.18
N ARG A 3 -10.28 -1.10 -10.00
CA ARG A 3 -10.18 -0.57 -11.36
C ARG A 3 -9.78 0.91 -11.40
N ALA A 4 -10.19 1.70 -10.40
CA ALA A 4 -9.83 3.11 -10.28
C ALA A 4 -8.34 3.23 -9.94
N LEU A 5 -7.88 2.51 -8.90
CA LEU A 5 -6.45 2.43 -8.53
C LEU A 5 -5.57 1.99 -9.70
N SER A 6 -6.01 1.00 -10.48
CA SER A 6 -5.28 0.51 -11.65
C SER A 6 -5.06 1.57 -12.74
N GLY A 7 -5.96 2.55 -12.85
CA GLY A 7 -5.85 3.65 -13.82
C GLY A 7 -4.96 4.79 -13.37
N LEU A 8 -4.58 4.85 -12.09
CA LEU A 8 -3.84 5.98 -11.56
C LEU A 8 -2.39 6.01 -12.09
N PRO A 9 -1.87 7.18 -12.49
CA PRO A 9 -0.50 7.30 -12.95
C PRO A 9 0.48 7.40 -11.78
N VAL A 10 1.62 6.72 -11.92
CA VAL A 10 2.75 6.76 -11.00
C VAL A 10 4.05 7.04 -11.74
N THR A 11 4.93 7.81 -11.12
CA THR A 11 6.28 8.13 -11.60
C THR A 11 7.31 7.42 -10.72
N PHE A 12 8.24 6.69 -11.32
CA PHE A 12 9.25 5.91 -10.61
C PHE A 12 10.61 6.03 -11.28
N LYS A 13 11.68 5.74 -10.53
CA LYS A 13 13.05 5.79 -11.04
C LYS A 13 13.42 4.47 -11.72
N VAL A 14 14.04 4.57 -12.89
CA VAL A 14 14.57 3.44 -13.67
C VAL A 14 16.11 3.44 -13.70
N GLY A 15 16.73 4.58 -13.35
CA GLY A 15 18.17 4.74 -13.19
C GLY A 15 18.51 5.91 -12.28
N LEU A 16 19.80 6.26 -12.15
CA LEU A 16 20.25 7.33 -11.24
C LEU A 16 19.57 8.68 -11.53
N ASN A 17 19.33 9.00 -12.80
CA ASN A 17 18.75 10.27 -13.25
C ASN A 17 17.56 10.09 -14.20
N GLU A 18 17.03 8.86 -14.33
CA GLU A 18 15.91 8.57 -15.24
C GLU A 18 14.66 8.23 -14.43
N THR A 19 13.62 9.04 -14.61
CA THR A 19 12.26 8.75 -14.12
C THR A 19 11.34 8.42 -15.27
N ARG A 20 10.47 7.43 -15.08
CA ARG A 20 9.41 7.09 -16.02
C ARG A 20 8.06 7.20 -15.34
N SER A 21 7.03 7.52 -16.12
CA SER A 21 5.64 7.50 -15.69
C SER A 21 4.92 6.33 -16.36
N ALA A 22 4.09 5.62 -15.60
CA ALA A 22 3.23 4.56 -16.10
C ALA A 22 1.94 4.51 -15.28
N SER A 23 0.91 3.86 -15.82
CA SER A 23 -0.27 3.52 -15.01
C SER A 23 0.09 2.44 -13.99
N VAL A 24 -0.61 2.42 -12.85
CA VAL A 24 -0.51 1.33 -11.87
C VAL A 24 -0.76 -0.03 -12.54
N LYS A 25 -1.69 -0.11 -13.49
CA LYS A 25 -1.93 -1.31 -14.29
C LYS A 25 -0.69 -1.75 -15.07
N ASP A 26 -0.04 -0.84 -15.79
CA ASP A 26 1.16 -1.17 -16.58
C ASP A 26 2.33 -1.56 -15.69
N LEU A 27 2.54 -0.84 -14.59
CA LEU A 27 3.56 -1.15 -13.60
C LEU A 27 3.39 -2.58 -13.07
N ARG A 28 2.14 -2.97 -12.87
CA ARG A 28 1.74 -4.26 -12.35
C ARG A 28 1.88 -5.38 -13.39
N GLU A 29 1.24 -5.23 -14.55
CA GLU A 29 1.14 -6.27 -15.58
C GLU A 29 2.44 -6.45 -16.37
N LYS A 30 3.09 -5.33 -16.73
CA LYS A 30 4.32 -5.35 -17.54
C LYS A 30 5.57 -5.34 -16.66
N GLY A 31 5.54 -4.59 -15.55
CA GLY A 31 6.64 -4.52 -14.60
C GLY A 31 6.67 -5.67 -13.59
N GLY A 32 5.59 -6.45 -13.48
CA GLY A 32 5.48 -7.55 -12.52
C GLY A 32 5.48 -7.10 -11.06
N GLN A 33 5.22 -5.81 -10.81
CA GLN A 33 5.35 -5.20 -9.50
C GLN A 33 4.09 -5.39 -8.65
N HIS A 34 4.30 -5.67 -7.37
CA HIS A 34 3.31 -5.49 -6.31
C HIS A 34 3.32 -4.02 -5.88
N LEU A 35 2.16 -3.50 -5.47
CA LEU A 35 2.02 -2.11 -5.05
C LEU A 35 1.51 -2.01 -3.62
N ILE A 36 2.18 -1.20 -2.80
CA ILE A 36 1.70 -0.79 -1.49
C ILE A 36 1.42 0.71 -1.56
N VAL A 37 0.16 1.10 -1.47
CA VAL A 37 -0.22 2.51 -1.33
C VAL A 37 -0.22 2.88 0.15
N LEU A 38 0.47 3.95 0.50
CA LEU A 38 0.49 4.50 1.87
C LEU A 38 -0.03 5.91 1.82
N ALA A 39 -1.19 6.16 2.43
CA ALA A 39 -1.75 7.49 2.56
C ALA A 39 -1.78 7.89 4.02
N ALA A 40 -0.87 8.76 4.46
CA ALA A 40 -0.74 9.14 5.86
C ALA A 40 -0.28 10.60 6.03
N PRO A 41 -0.48 11.20 7.22
CA PRO A 41 0.10 12.51 7.52
C PRO A 41 1.62 12.48 7.39
N LYS A 42 2.21 13.65 7.18
CA LYS A 42 3.64 13.79 6.83
C LYS A 42 4.59 13.05 7.79
N GLY A 43 4.33 13.12 9.11
CA GLY A 43 5.13 12.44 10.13
C GLY A 43 5.06 10.92 10.01
N GLU A 44 3.83 10.38 10.04
CA GLU A 44 3.54 8.94 9.93
C GLU A 44 4.07 8.34 8.62
N LEU A 45 3.89 9.05 7.51
CA LEU A 45 4.38 8.61 6.21
C LEU A 45 5.92 8.53 6.17
N ALA A 46 6.59 9.51 6.78
CA ALA A 46 8.06 9.54 6.84
C ALA A 46 8.61 8.40 7.71
N ASP A 47 7.92 8.03 8.79
CA ASP A 47 8.33 6.94 9.67
C ASP A 47 8.06 5.57 9.05
N ALA A 48 6.93 5.41 8.35
CA ALA A 48 6.65 4.23 7.54
C ALA A 48 7.74 4.00 6.48
N LEU A 49 8.11 5.05 5.72
CA LEU A 49 9.14 4.96 4.68
C LEU A 49 10.54 4.71 5.26
N PHE A 50 10.84 5.26 6.44
CA PHE A 50 12.07 4.94 7.17
C PHE A 50 12.11 3.46 7.56
N GLY A 51 11.02 2.90 8.08
CA GLY A 51 10.90 1.47 8.35
C GLY A 51 11.10 0.61 7.09
N ALA A 52 10.59 1.06 5.94
CA ALA A 52 10.77 0.36 4.68
C ALA A 52 12.23 0.34 4.22
N ARG A 53 12.98 1.40 4.49
CA ARG A 53 14.41 1.50 4.14
C ARG A 53 15.26 0.45 4.84
N VAL A 54 14.95 0.12 6.10
CA VAL A 54 15.62 -0.97 6.84
C VAL A 54 15.45 -2.31 6.10
N GLY A 55 14.33 -2.49 5.43
CA GLY A 55 14.01 -3.67 4.62
C GLY A 55 14.25 -3.52 3.12
N LYS A 56 15.05 -2.57 2.62
CA LYS A 56 15.18 -2.29 1.17
C LYS A 56 15.38 -3.52 0.26
N THR A 57 16.11 -4.53 0.74
CA THR A 57 16.37 -5.78 0.00
C THR A 57 15.12 -6.64 -0.12
N LEU A 58 14.21 -6.57 0.85
CA LEU A 58 12.92 -7.25 0.86
C LEU A 58 12.03 -6.74 -0.28
N PHE A 59 11.98 -5.43 -0.50
CA PHE A 59 11.18 -4.82 -1.56
C PHE A 59 11.74 -5.13 -2.94
N ALA A 60 13.05 -4.95 -3.13
CA ALA A 60 13.72 -5.22 -4.40
C ALA A 60 13.62 -6.71 -4.79
N LYS A 61 13.83 -7.64 -3.85
CA LYS A 61 13.77 -9.08 -4.11
C LYS A 61 12.37 -9.56 -4.50
N ASN A 62 11.33 -8.92 -3.96
CA ASN A 62 9.95 -9.34 -4.15
C ASN A 62 9.18 -8.47 -5.15
N ASN A 63 9.86 -7.60 -5.91
CA ASN A 63 9.24 -6.67 -6.86
C ASN A 63 8.11 -5.87 -6.22
N VAL A 64 8.36 -5.28 -5.05
CA VAL A 64 7.37 -4.49 -4.30
C VAL A 64 7.73 -3.02 -4.42
N MET A 65 6.74 -2.22 -4.80
CA MET A 65 6.84 -0.76 -4.84
C MET A 65 5.90 -0.11 -3.85
N ILE A 66 6.33 1.01 -3.29
CA ILE A 66 5.56 1.82 -2.35
C ILE A 66 5.13 3.11 -3.06
N ALA A 67 3.83 3.38 -3.04
CA ALA A 67 3.24 4.64 -3.49
C ALA A 67 2.82 5.50 -2.31
N PRO A 68 3.68 6.43 -1.85
CA PRO A 68 3.36 7.32 -0.74
C PRO A 68 2.48 8.49 -1.20
N PHE A 69 1.44 8.77 -0.41
CA PHE A 69 0.53 9.89 -0.59
C PHE A 69 0.35 10.62 0.75
N VAL A 70 0.44 11.94 0.74
CA VAL A 70 0.31 12.74 1.96
C VAL A 70 -1.14 13.16 2.12
N ILE A 71 -1.70 12.92 3.30
CA ILE A 71 -3.03 13.43 3.67
C ILE A 71 -2.89 14.50 4.76
N GLN A 72 -3.82 15.45 4.80
CA GLN A 72 -3.88 16.41 5.91
C GLN A 72 -4.36 15.66 7.16
N GLY A 73 -3.58 15.74 8.24
CA GLY A 73 -3.92 15.12 9.52
C GLY A 73 -4.91 15.97 10.31
N GLY A 74 -5.72 15.35 11.17
CA GLY A 74 -6.69 16.06 12.01
C GLY A 74 -6.09 16.95 13.11
N ASN A 75 -4.76 16.95 13.30
CA ASN A 75 -4.06 17.75 14.31
C ASN A 75 -3.40 19.02 13.76
N ASP A 76 -3.51 19.30 12.46
CA ASP A 76 -3.09 20.58 11.90
C ASP A 76 -4.13 21.64 12.29
N LYS A 77 -4.00 22.18 13.52
CA LYS A 77 -4.71 23.38 13.98
C LYS A 77 -4.20 24.60 13.22
N THR A 78 -4.61 24.72 11.96
CA THR A 78 -4.69 26.01 11.27
C THR A 78 -6.05 26.02 10.59
N GLY A 79 -6.90 26.96 11.00
CA GLY A 79 -8.26 27.05 10.52
C GLY A 79 -8.37 27.33 9.04
N GLU A 80 -9.57 27.03 8.55
CA GLU A 80 -10.14 27.39 7.25
C GLU A 80 -9.59 26.73 5.99
N GLU A 81 -10.56 26.38 5.16
CA GLU A 81 -10.50 25.91 3.77
C GLU A 81 -10.44 24.39 3.53
N ALA A 82 -11.59 23.93 3.05
CA ALA A 82 -11.82 22.67 2.39
C ALA A 82 -10.87 22.50 1.18
N ILE A 83 -10.48 21.25 0.94
CA ILE A 83 -10.05 20.70 -0.36
C ILE A 83 -8.78 21.35 -0.94
N GLY A 84 -7.66 21.13 -0.26
CA GLY A 84 -6.33 21.48 -0.78
C GLY A 84 -5.40 20.28 -0.69
N VAL A 85 -5.57 19.30 -1.59
CA VAL A 85 -4.61 18.21 -1.75
C VAL A 85 -3.31 18.82 -2.25
N LYS A 86 -2.41 19.12 -1.31
CA LYS A 86 -1.05 19.47 -1.63
C LYS A 86 -0.36 18.19 -2.08
N GLY A 87 -0.47 17.94 -3.39
CA GLY A 87 0.36 17.00 -4.11
C GLY A 87 1.82 17.18 -3.73
N PHE A 88 2.59 16.11 -3.86
CA PHE A 88 3.99 15.94 -3.43
C PHE A 88 5.01 16.99 -3.95
N GLY A 89 4.57 18.10 -4.58
CA GLY A 89 5.38 19.17 -5.15
C GLY A 89 5.59 20.41 -4.26
N GLY A 90 5.37 20.34 -2.94
CA GLY A 90 5.42 21.52 -2.07
C GLY A 90 6.00 21.31 -0.67
N MET A 91 7.00 20.43 -0.51
CA MET A 91 7.75 20.29 0.74
C MET A 91 9.05 21.11 0.66
N SER A 92 9.04 22.32 1.21
CA SER A 92 10.26 23.08 1.47
C SER A 92 10.26 23.55 2.91
N ASP A 93 10.50 22.61 3.83
CA ASP A 93 10.92 22.95 5.19
C ASP A 93 12.32 22.38 5.40
N LYS A 94 13.29 23.25 5.68
CA LYS A 94 14.73 23.03 5.43
C LYS A 94 15.34 21.85 6.21
N ALA A 95 14.73 21.46 7.33
CA ALA A 95 15.11 20.28 8.13
C ALA A 95 14.42 18.99 7.64
N THR A 96 13.23 19.11 7.07
CA THR A 96 12.46 17.98 6.49
C THR A 96 12.94 17.66 5.07
N GLY A 97 13.48 18.65 4.35
CA GLY A 97 14.05 18.53 3.01
C GLY A 97 15.14 17.46 2.87
N MET A 98 15.93 17.21 3.93
CA MET A 98 16.90 16.11 3.92
C MET A 98 16.26 14.73 4.09
N LYS A 99 15.25 14.57 4.96
CA LYS A 99 14.51 13.30 5.12
C LYS A 99 13.69 13.02 3.84
N GLU A 100 13.12 14.05 3.23
CA GLU A 100 12.33 14.01 2.00
C GLU A 100 13.20 13.66 0.78
N ALA A 101 14.36 14.30 0.60
CA ALA A 101 15.29 13.99 -0.49
C ALA A 101 15.85 12.55 -0.39
N MET A 102 16.01 12.02 0.82
CA MET A 102 16.46 10.63 1.05
C MET A 102 15.36 9.58 0.88
N ILE A 103 14.09 9.97 1.05
CA ILE A 103 12.92 9.12 0.75
C ILE A 103 12.68 9.08 -0.76
N ASP A 104 12.87 10.22 -1.42
CA ASP A 104 12.73 10.39 -2.87
C ASP A 104 13.86 9.70 -3.67
N SER A 105 14.95 9.29 -3.02
CA SER A 105 16.09 8.68 -3.70
C SER A 105 15.92 7.20 -4.03
N GLU A 106 14.96 6.50 -3.44
CA GLU A 106 14.92 5.03 -3.46
C GLU A 106 14.15 4.46 -4.66
N ALA A 107 14.69 3.41 -5.28
CA ALA A 107 14.12 2.80 -6.50
C ALA A 107 12.79 2.08 -6.26
N TYR A 108 12.48 1.69 -5.01
CA TYR A 108 11.22 1.03 -4.65
C TYR A 108 10.08 2.02 -4.36
N VAL A 109 10.30 3.33 -4.53
CA VAL A 109 9.28 4.37 -4.31
C VAL A 109 8.71 4.84 -5.66
N ALA A 110 7.40 4.72 -5.83
CA ALA A 110 6.63 5.19 -6.99
C ALA A 110 5.78 6.40 -6.58
N LYS A 111 6.09 7.58 -7.09
CA LYS A 111 5.35 8.81 -6.81
C LYS A 111 3.99 8.83 -7.50
N PRO A 112 2.91 9.13 -6.78
CA PRO A 112 1.65 9.56 -7.38
C PRO A 112 1.87 10.78 -8.31
N ALA A 113 1.55 10.68 -9.60
CA ALA A 113 1.78 11.76 -10.56
C ALA A 113 0.59 12.72 -10.67
N ASP A 114 -0.63 12.20 -10.72
CA ASP A 114 -1.88 12.97 -10.77
C ASP A 114 -2.48 13.11 -9.38
N SER A 115 -2.13 14.20 -8.70
CA SER A 115 -2.52 14.40 -7.30
C SER A 115 -4.03 14.48 -7.10
N ALA A 116 -4.80 14.95 -8.09
CA ALA A 116 -6.25 15.07 -7.98
C ALA A 116 -6.93 13.69 -8.05
N SER A 117 -6.58 12.88 -9.04
CA SER A 117 -7.14 11.51 -9.15
C SER A 117 -6.74 10.62 -7.97
N TRP A 118 -5.49 10.77 -7.49
CA TRP A 118 -5.03 10.08 -6.30
C TRP A 118 -5.75 10.54 -5.04
N ALA A 119 -5.99 11.85 -4.87
CA ALA A 119 -6.76 12.37 -3.74
C ALA A 119 -8.16 11.78 -3.68
N THR A 120 -8.90 11.87 -4.79
CA THR A 120 -10.27 11.34 -4.86
C THR A 120 -10.30 9.87 -4.46
N TYR A 121 -9.36 9.08 -4.97
CA TYR A 121 -9.26 7.66 -4.60
C TYR A 121 -8.95 7.46 -3.10
N ILE A 122 -8.00 8.20 -2.54
CA ILE A 122 -7.61 8.09 -1.13
C ILE A 122 -8.72 8.58 -0.20
N ASP A 123 -9.41 9.65 -0.55
CA ASP A 123 -10.54 10.19 0.23
C ASP A 123 -11.67 9.17 0.32
N GLU A 124 -12.01 8.50 -0.80
CA GLU A 124 -12.99 7.41 -0.81
C GLU A 124 -12.57 6.23 0.09
N GLU A 125 -11.28 5.90 0.16
CA GLU A 125 -10.74 4.83 1.02
C GLU A 125 -10.71 5.25 2.50
N LEU A 126 -10.39 6.51 2.80
CA LEU A 126 -10.47 7.06 4.15
C LEU A 126 -11.91 7.12 4.67
N GLU A 127 -12.86 7.56 3.84
CA GLU A 127 -14.27 7.59 4.21
C GLU A 127 -14.81 6.19 4.52
N ASP A 128 -14.44 5.19 3.73
CA ASP A 128 -14.81 3.80 4.01
C ASP A 128 -14.19 3.28 5.30
N ALA A 129 -12.92 3.59 5.56
CA ALA A 129 -12.26 3.20 6.81
C ALA A 129 -12.97 3.83 8.02
N VAL A 130 -13.34 5.11 7.94
CA VAL A 130 -14.11 5.81 8.98
C VAL A 130 -15.50 5.20 9.13
N ARG A 131 -16.20 4.89 8.02
CA ARG A 131 -17.53 4.25 8.04
C ARG A 131 -17.48 2.85 8.69
N GLN A 132 -16.34 2.17 8.60
CA GLN A 132 -16.08 0.89 9.26
C GLN A 132 -15.65 1.03 10.73
N GLY A 133 -15.71 2.25 11.31
CA GLY A 133 -15.39 2.52 12.71
C GLY A 133 -13.93 2.89 12.98
N ASN A 134 -13.11 3.07 11.94
CA ASN A 134 -11.70 3.46 12.10
C ASN A 134 -11.53 4.98 12.05
N GLU A 135 -12.04 5.69 13.06
CA GLU A 135 -11.94 7.16 13.14
C GLU A 135 -10.50 7.68 13.14
N LYS A 136 -9.56 6.85 13.61
CA LYS A 136 -8.13 7.16 13.62
C LYS A 136 -7.48 7.19 12.23
N ALA A 137 -8.14 6.67 11.19
CA ALA A 137 -7.59 6.59 9.83
C ALA A 137 -7.11 7.95 9.29
N ARG A 138 -7.78 9.04 9.66
CA ARG A 138 -7.37 10.41 9.27
C ARG A 138 -6.09 10.89 9.97
N ASN A 139 -5.75 10.32 11.12
CA ASN A 139 -4.59 10.70 11.92
C ASN A 139 -3.41 9.74 11.73
N THR A 140 -3.68 8.45 11.53
CA THR A 140 -2.63 7.43 11.38
C THR A 140 -2.39 7.02 9.93
N GLY A 141 -3.31 7.39 9.02
CA GLY A 141 -3.26 6.99 7.62
C GLY A 141 -3.81 5.59 7.35
N ILE A 142 -3.83 5.25 6.06
CA ILE A 142 -4.26 3.97 5.51
C ILE A 142 -3.16 3.34 4.65
N GLY A 143 -3.10 2.01 4.67
CA GLY A 143 -2.24 1.19 3.82
C GLY A 143 -3.09 0.26 2.96
N ILE A 144 -2.86 0.25 1.65
CA ILE A 144 -3.54 -0.63 0.70
C ILE A 144 -2.48 -1.47 0.01
N VAL A 145 -2.60 -2.80 0.12
CA VAL A 145 -1.63 -3.74 -0.43
C VAL A 145 -2.27 -4.47 -1.60
N MET A 146 -1.66 -4.32 -2.77
CA MET A 146 -2.13 -4.88 -4.02
C MET A 146 -1.07 -5.80 -4.64
N ARG A 147 -1.51 -6.96 -5.07
CA ARG A 147 -0.66 -7.92 -5.79
C ARG A 147 -0.48 -7.55 -7.25
N LYS A 148 0.55 -8.15 -7.85
CA LYS A 148 0.81 -8.05 -9.29
C LYS A 148 -0.29 -8.61 -10.20
N ASP A 149 -1.29 -9.30 -9.68
CA ASP A 149 -2.47 -9.74 -10.43
C ASP A 149 -3.64 -8.73 -10.39
N GLY A 150 -3.54 -7.70 -9.55
CA GLY A 150 -4.51 -6.63 -9.37
C GLY A 150 -5.41 -6.82 -8.15
N SER A 151 -5.28 -7.95 -7.45
CA SER A 151 -6.05 -8.20 -6.22
C SER A 151 -5.52 -7.37 -5.05
N ILE A 152 -6.43 -6.71 -4.33
CA ILE A 152 -6.11 -6.09 -3.05
C ILE A 152 -6.23 -7.14 -1.96
N ILE A 153 -5.14 -7.39 -1.25
CA ILE A 153 -5.06 -8.43 -0.22
C ILE A 153 -5.17 -7.87 1.20
N ARG A 154 -4.90 -6.57 1.36
CA ARG A 154 -4.96 -5.89 2.66
C ARG A 154 -5.40 -4.44 2.48
N ARG A 155 -6.30 -4.00 3.37
CA ARG A 155 -6.59 -2.59 3.66
C ARG A 155 -6.44 -2.44 5.18
N GLY A 156 -5.51 -1.59 5.60
CA GLY A 156 -5.16 -1.42 7.01
C GLY A 156 -5.05 0.05 7.37
N VAL A 157 -5.14 0.33 8.66
CA VAL A 157 -4.97 1.68 9.23
C VAL A 157 -3.67 1.72 10.02
N GLY A 158 -2.90 2.79 9.85
CA GLY A 158 -1.61 2.98 10.52
C GLY A 158 -0.41 2.35 9.80
N GLN A 159 0.71 2.27 10.51
CA GLN A 159 1.98 1.84 9.95
C GLN A 159 1.99 0.33 9.63
N PRO A 160 2.39 -0.08 8.42
CA PRO A 160 2.46 -1.50 8.07
C PRO A 160 3.67 -2.20 8.72
N ASP A 161 3.49 -3.45 9.14
CA ASP A 161 4.62 -4.36 9.36
C ASP A 161 5.13 -4.85 8.00
N TRP A 162 6.31 -4.36 7.61
CA TRP A 162 6.90 -4.65 6.30
C TRP A 162 7.20 -6.13 6.07
N LYS A 163 7.53 -6.88 7.13
CA LYS A 163 7.83 -8.31 6.99
C LYS A 163 6.54 -9.10 6.72
N GLU A 164 5.50 -8.81 7.49
CA GLU A 164 4.20 -9.45 7.34
C GLU A 164 3.59 -9.12 5.97
N VAL A 165 3.57 -7.85 5.59
CA VAL A 165 2.98 -7.41 4.31
C VAL A 165 3.67 -8.05 3.11
N VAL A 166 5.00 -8.13 3.11
CA VAL A 166 5.72 -8.76 2.00
C VAL A 166 5.54 -10.28 2.02
N ALA A 167 5.43 -10.91 3.18
CA ALA A 167 5.09 -12.33 3.29
C ALA A 167 3.69 -12.63 2.69
N GLU A 168 2.68 -11.79 3.00
CA GLU A 168 1.33 -11.89 2.42
C GLU A 168 1.32 -11.70 0.88
N LEU A 169 2.15 -10.77 0.37
CA LEU A 169 2.31 -10.50 -1.06
C LEU A 169 2.93 -11.67 -1.81
N THR A 170 3.91 -12.33 -1.21
CA THR A 170 4.65 -13.46 -1.79
C THR A 170 3.93 -14.79 -1.63
N GLY A 171 2.83 -14.83 -0.87
CA GLY A 171 2.13 -16.06 -0.55
C GLY A 171 2.90 -16.97 0.40
N ALA A 172 4.01 -16.48 0.97
CA ALA A 172 4.65 -17.07 2.12
C ALA A 172 3.71 -16.84 3.31
N LYS A 173 2.70 -17.70 3.48
CA LYS A 173 1.98 -17.80 4.76
C LYS A 173 3.06 -17.88 5.83
N GLY A 174 3.01 -16.96 6.79
CA GLY A 174 3.96 -16.91 7.89
C GLY A 174 4.18 -18.33 8.42
N THR A 175 5.33 -18.90 8.10
CA THR A 175 5.85 -20.02 8.88
C THR A 175 6.25 -19.38 10.19
N SER A 176 5.31 -19.33 11.13
CA SER A 176 5.69 -19.34 12.52
C SER A 176 6.68 -20.50 12.66
N GLU A 177 7.86 -20.23 13.21
CA GLU A 177 8.85 -21.27 13.52
C GLU A 177 8.32 -22.30 14.55
N PHE A 178 7.09 -22.14 14.99
CA PHE A 178 6.29 -23.12 15.70
C PHE A 178 5.23 -23.70 14.74
N GLY A 179 5.44 -24.95 14.36
CA GLY A 179 4.63 -25.68 13.38
C GLY A 179 3.27 -26.09 13.92
N ASP A 180 2.32 -25.16 13.95
CA ASP A 180 0.91 -25.49 14.00
C ASP A 180 0.22 -24.98 12.73
N ALA A 181 -0.35 -25.93 11.99
CA ALA A 181 -1.04 -25.68 10.74
C ALA A 181 -2.23 -24.73 10.97
N TYR A 182 -2.15 -23.52 10.42
CA TYR A 182 -3.29 -22.61 10.35
C TYR A 182 -4.43 -23.26 9.54
N VAL A 183 -5.47 -23.71 10.26
CA VAL A 183 -6.74 -24.16 9.69
C VAL A 183 -7.61 -22.92 9.50
N PRO A 184 -8.01 -22.53 8.27
CA PRO A 184 -8.94 -21.43 8.07
C PRO A 184 -10.28 -21.75 8.75
N PRO A 185 -11.01 -20.76 9.29
CA PRO A 185 -12.30 -21.00 9.92
C PRO A 185 -13.26 -21.64 8.91
N ILE A 186 -13.66 -22.88 9.22
CA ILE A 186 -14.66 -23.64 8.46
C ILE A 186 -16.02 -23.02 8.80
N GLY A 187 -16.64 -22.29 7.87
CA GLY A 187 -17.89 -21.60 8.19
C GLY A 187 -18.62 -20.88 7.06
N ALA A 188 -18.87 -21.54 5.92
CA ALA A 188 -20.07 -21.29 5.11
C ALA A 188 -20.38 -22.56 4.31
N GLY A 189 -21.33 -23.35 4.83
CA GLY A 189 -21.64 -24.69 4.34
C GLY A 189 -22.44 -24.75 3.04
N GLY A 190 -22.38 -25.91 2.38
CA GLY A 190 -23.31 -26.28 1.32
C GLY A 190 -22.93 -27.56 0.57
N GLY A 191 -23.48 -28.70 1.00
CA GLY A 191 -23.81 -29.79 0.07
C GLY A 191 -22.84 -30.97 -0.05
N LYS A 192 -23.12 -32.05 0.68
CA LYS A 192 -22.58 -33.40 0.49
C LYS A 192 -23.07 -34.01 -0.84
N GLY A 193 -22.20 -34.74 -1.56
CA GLY A 193 -22.66 -35.68 -2.58
C GLY A 193 -21.55 -36.30 -3.43
N GLY A 194 -20.93 -37.39 -2.97
CA GLY A 194 -19.96 -38.13 -3.80
C GLY A 194 -19.38 -39.38 -3.13
N LYS A 195 -20.22 -40.40 -2.85
CA LYS A 195 -19.73 -41.73 -2.42
C LYS A 195 -19.03 -42.42 -3.59
N LYS A 196 -17.69 -42.52 -3.55
CA LYS A 196 -16.92 -43.43 -4.41
C LYS A 196 -17.10 -44.88 -3.94
N LYS A 197 -17.46 -45.75 -4.89
CA LYS A 197 -17.55 -47.22 -4.79
C LYS A 197 -16.22 -47.81 -4.28
N ARG A 198 -16.29 -48.69 -3.26
CA ARG A 198 -15.24 -49.68 -2.97
C ARG A 198 -15.72 -51.04 -3.48
N LYS A 199 -14.99 -51.57 -4.47
CA LYS A 199 -15.11 -52.94 -4.97
C LYS A 199 -14.30 -53.83 -4.00
N LYS A 200 -14.94 -54.81 -3.36
CA LYS A 200 -14.26 -55.86 -2.60
C LYS A 200 -14.00 -57.04 -3.53
N GLY A 201 -12.78 -57.57 -3.50
CA GLY A 201 -12.52 -58.99 -3.74
C GLY A 201 -12.78 -59.78 -2.47
#